data_AF-G8XZT5-F1
#
_entry.id   AF-G8XZT5-F1
#
_cell.length_a   1.000
_cell.length_b   1.000
_cell.length_c   1.000
_cell.angle_alpha   90.00
_cell.angle_beta   90.00
_cell.angle_gamma   90.00
#
_symmetry.space_group_name_H-M   'P 1'
#
loop_
_entity.id
_entity.type
_entity.pdbx_description
1 polymer ?
#
loop_
_entity_poly.entity_id
_entity_poly.type
_entity_poly.pdbx_seq_one_letter_code
_entity_poly.pdbx_strand_id
1 'polypeptide(L)'
;MILTCRSLDPQYAMRNETQIHGLEIDEVTWQAIITTSLRKLYGLLGEATHFELVQVFNNDSRLQALIRIQHADETKFINSLMAYTFKLSRFTGGEVEASSHVKVIEILLD
;
A
#
# COMPACT_ATOMS: atom_id res chain seq x y z
N MET A 1 14.95 -3.53 7.52
CA MET A 1 14.55 -3.83 6.13
C MET A 1 13.44 -2.87 5.71
N ILE A 2 13.56 -2.27 4.53
CA ILE A 2 12.60 -1.31 3.99
C ILE A 2 11.99 -1.89 2.70
N LEU A 3 10.67 -1.80 2.58
CA LEU A 3 9.93 -2.16 1.37
C LEU A 3 9.43 -0.89 0.70
N THR A 4 9.70 -0.75 -0.59
CA THR A 4 9.04 0.25 -1.44
C THR A 4 7.74 -0.38 -1.94
N CYS A 5 6.62 0.24 -1.57
CA CYS A 5 5.28 -0.24 -1.88
C CYS A 5 4.56 0.72 -2.83
N ARG A 6 3.70 0.17 -3.69
CA ARG A 6 2.87 0.93 -4.62
C ARG A 6 1.43 0.42 -4.59
N SER A 7 0.46 1.33 -4.52
CA SER A 7 -0.97 0.99 -4.51
C SER A 7 -1.61 1.04 -5.90
N LEU A 8 -1.06 1.81 -6.84
CA LEU A 8 -1.66 1.94 -8.17
C LEU A 8 -0.86 1.22 -9.24
N ASP A 9 -1.55 0.50 -10.13
CA ASP A 9 -0.90 -0.10 -11.30
C ASP A 9 -0.47 1.02 -12.28
N PRO A 10 0.80 1.04 -12.76
CA PRO A 10 1.28 2.08 -13.66
C PRO A 10 0.50 2.15 -14.97
N GLN A 11 0.04 1.01 -15.50
CA GLN A 11 -0.75 1.01 -16.73
C GLN A 11 -2.12 1.62 -16.50
N TYR A 12 -2.72 1.40 -15.32
CA TYR A 12 -3.96 2.09 -14.94
C TYR A 12 -3.72 3.59 -14.78
N ALA A 13 -2.62 3.96 -14.10
CA ALA A 13 -2.25 5.35 -13.88
C ALA A 13 -2.05 6.10 -15.21
N MET A 14 -1.31 5.52 -16.15
CA MET A 14 -1.07 6.09 -17.48
C MET A 14 -2.35 6.25 -18.30
N ARG A 15 -3.30 5.31 -18.19
CA ARG A 15 -4.56 5.36 -18.97
C ARG A 15 -5.59 6.33 -18.40
N ASN A 16 -5.49 6.65 -17.11
CA ASN A 16 -6.47 7.44 -16.38
C ASN A 16 -5.85 8.69 -15.74
N GLU A 17 -4.76 9.20 -16.31
CA GLU A 17 -3.94 10.28 -15.76
C GLU A 17 -4.77 11.46 -15.24
N THR A 18 -5.76 11.93 -16.02
CA THR A 18 -6.63 13.04 -15.64
C THR A 18 -7.48 12.74 -14.39
N GLN A 19 -7.91 11.50 -14.20
CA GLN A 19 -8.77 11.10 -13.08
C GLN A 19 -7.98 10.88 -11.79
N ILE A 20 -6.71 10.49 -11.92
CA ILE A 20 -5.83 10.23 -10.77
C ILE A 20 -4.92 11.41 -10.45
N HIS A 21 -4.97 12.48 -11.24
CA HIS A 21 -4.19 13.69 -11.00
C HIS A 21 -4.59 14.30 -9.65
N GLY A 22 -3.60 14.50 -8.77
CA GLY A 22 -3.83 15.01 -7.42
C GLY A 22 -4.46 14.00 -6.45
N LEU A 23 -4.58 12.73 -6.85
CA LEU A 23 -4.98 11.66 -5.95
C LEU A 23 -3.85 11.38 -4.96
N GLU A 24 -4.18 11.37 -3.68
CA GLU A 24 -3.22 11.10 -2.61
C GLU A 24 -3.78 10.04 -1.66
N ILE A 25 -2.89 9.27 -1.04
CA ILE A 25 -3.20 8.37 0.08
C ILE A 25 -2.36 8.86 1.24
N ASP A 26 -3.00 9.41 2.27
CA ASP A 26 -2.30 9.90 3.44
C ASP A 26 -1.71 8.75 4.29
N GLU A 27 -0.91 9.13 5.30
CA GLU A 27 -0.22 8.18 6.18
C GLU A 27 -1.19 7.29 6.96
N VAL A 28 -2.29 7.85 7.46
CA VAL A 28 -3.30 7.12 8.24
C VAL A 28 -3.97 6.07 7.38
N THR A 29 -4.25 6.41 6.12
CA THR A 29 -4.87 5.54 5.14
C THR A 29 -3.92 4.43 4.72
N TRP A 30 -2.63 4.73 4.51
CA TRP A 30 -1.60 3.70 4.30
C TRP A 30 -1.52 2.73 5.46
N GLN A 31 -1.48 3.23 6.70
CA GLN A 31 -1.49 2.39 7.89
C GLN A 31 -2.73 1.49 7.93
N ALA A 32 -3.91 2.03 7.63
CA ALA A 32 -5.16 1.27 7.59
C ALA A 32 -5.14 0.17 6.52
N ILE A 33 -4.66 0.47 5.31
CA ILE A 33 -4.53 -0.50 4.21
C ILE A 33 -3.60 -1.64 4.62
N ILE A 34 -2.40 -1.32 5.13
CA ILE A 34 -1.40 -2.32 5.51
C ILE A 34 -1.92 -3.18 6.66
N THR A 35 -2.44 -2.57 7.71
CA THR A 35 -3.00 -3.27 8.88
C THR A 35 -4.17 -4.17 8.49
N THR A 36 -5.06 -3.69 7.61
CA THR A 36 -6.18 -4.49 7.11
C THR A 36 -5.70 -5.67 6.28
N SER A 37 -4.66 -5.48 5.46
CA SER A 37 -4.07 -6.56 4.65
C SER A 37 -3.49 -7.67 5.52
N LEU A 38 -2.75 -7.30 6.58
CA LEU A 38 -2.16 -8.23 7.55
C LEU A 38 -3.27 -8.96 8.32
N ARG A 39 -4.28 -8.24 8.80
CA ARG A 39 -5.42 -8.82 9.52
C ARG A 39 -6.18 -9.83 8.65
N LYS A 40 -6.35 -9.54 7.35
CA LYS A 40 -7.10 -10.41 6.44
C LYS A 40 -6.46 -11.80 6.32
N LEU A 41 -5.14 -11.89 6.30
CA LEU A 41 -4.44 -13.16 6.11
C LEU A 41 -4.02 -13.83 7.43
N TYR A 42 -3.72 -13.05 8.46
CA TYR A 42 -3.15 -13.55 9.73
C TYR A 42 -3.99 -13.21 10.97
N GLY A 43 -5.20 -12.67 10.81
CA GLY A 43 -6.11 -12.34 11.91
C GLY A 43 -5.53 -11.30 12.88
N LEU A 44 -5.85 -11.45 14.17
CA LEU A 44 -5.37 -10.53 15.22
C LEU A 44 -3.83 -10.50 15.34
N LEU A 45 -3.16 -11.61 15.03
CA LEU A 45 -1.69 -11.68 15.03
C LEU A 45 -1.09 -10.84 13.88
N GLY A 46 -1.76 -10.83 12.72
CA GLY A 46 -1.41 -9.96 11.61
C GLY A 46 -1.56 -8.49 11.99
N GLU A 47 -2.72 -8.13 12.53
CA GLU A 47 -3.04 -6.76 12.95
C GLU A 47 -2.06 -6.20 13.99
N ALA A 48 -1.57 -7.05 14.91
CA ALA A 48 -0.58 -6.67 15.90
C ALA A 48 0.87 -6.66 15.38
N THR A 49 1.11 -7.03 14.12
CA THR A 49 2.46 -7.05 13.54
C THR A 49 2.99 -5.61 13.40
N HIS A 50 4.17 -5.36 13.97
CA HIS A 50 4.76 -4.03 13.97
C HIS A 50 5.38 -3.67 12.61
N PHE A 51 5.12 -2.46 12.16
CA PHE A 51 5.81 -1.81 11.05
C PHE A 51 5.84 -0.30 11.27
N GLU A 52 6.73 0.37 10.57
CA GLU A 52 6.84 1.82 10.54
C GLU A 52 6.61 2.32 9.11
N LEU A 53 5.81 3.37 8.94
CA LEU A 53 5.65 4.07 7.68
C LEU A 53 6.75 5.14 7.60
N VAL A 54 7.79 4.89 6.82
CA VAL A 54 8.99 5.74 6.76
C VAL A 54 8.73 7.00 5.93
N GLN A 55 8.02 6.85 4.81
CA GLN A 55 7.73 7.95 3.90
C GLN A 55 6.51 7.63 3.06
N VAL A 56 5.67 8.64 2.83
CA VAL A 56 4.63 8.62 1.80
C VAL A 56 5.01 9.60 0.71
N PHE A 57 4.96 9.17 -0.55
CA PHE A 57 5.26 10.02 -1.69
C PHE A 57 3.98 10.67 -2.19
N ASN A 58 3.63 11.79 -1.57
CA ASN A 58 2.54 12.66 -2.02
C ASN A 58 2.90 13.30 -3.37
N ASN A 59 1.89 13.64 -4.19
CA ASN A 59 2.04 14.11 -5.58
C ASN A 59 2.68 13.13 -6.57
N ASP A 60 2.89 11.86 -6.20
CA ASP A 60 3.29 10.81 -7.13
C ASP A 60 2.06 10.05 -7.62
N SER A 61 1.80 10.08 -8.94
CA SER A 61 0.70 9.35 -9.58
C SER A 61 0.76 7.83 -9.35
N ARG A 62 1.88 7.31 -8.86
CA ARG A 62 2.06 5.90 -8.52
C ARG A 62 1.48 5.52 -7.16
N LEU A 63 1.18 6.47 -6.27
CA LEU A 63 0.73 6.23 -4.88
C LEU A 63 1.69 5.27 -4.17
N GLN A 64 2.84 5.79 -3.75
CA GLN A 64 3.94 5.01 -3.17
C GLN A 64 4.16 5.33 -1.69
N ALA A 65 4.67 4.33 -0.98
CA ALA A 65 5.13 4.46 0.39
C ALA A 65 6.35 3.58 0.67
N LEU A 66 7.22 4.04 1.57
CA LEU A 66 8.28 3.25 2.18
C LEU A 66 7.81 2.73 3.53
N ILE A 67 7.92 1.42 3.73
CA ILE A 67 7.58 0.78 5.01
C ILE A 67 8.80 0.04 5.56
N ARG A 68 9.12 0.27 6.83
CA ARG A 68 10.15 -0.48 7.54
C ARG A 68 9.49 -1.62 8.30
N ILE A 69 10.03 -2.81 8.13
CA ILE A 69 9.56 -4.03 8.78
C ILE A 69 10.73 -4.82 9.37
N GLN A 70 10.39 -5.75 10.26
CA GLN A 70 11.33 -6.77 10.72
C GLN A 70 11.61 -7.76 9.58
N HIS A 71 12.87 -8.15 9.40
CA HIS A 71 13.27 -9.08 8.34
C HIS A 71 12.53 -10.43 8.45
N ALA A 72 12.28 -10.90 9.68
CA ALA A 72 11.54 -12.14 9.92
C ALA A 72 10.08 -12.11 9.43
N ASP A 73 9.51 -10.93 9.22
CA ASP A 73 8.14 -10.74 8.78
C ASP A 73 8.01 -10.53 7.25
N GLU A 74 9.11 -10.56 6.49
CA GLU A 74 9.11 -10.28 5.04
C GLU A 74 8.00 -11.03 4.28
N THR A 75 8.00 -12.36 4.38
CA THR A 75 7.03 -13.20 3.68
C THR A 75 5.59 -12.91 4.13
N LYS A 76 5.40 -12.57 5.42
CA LYS A 76 4.09 -12.21 5.98
C LYS A 76 3.57 -10.93 5.33
N PHE A 77 4.40 -9.90 5.20
CA PHE A 77 4.03 -8.64 4.55
C PHE A 77 3.75 -8.85 3.06
N ILE A 78 4.66 -9.47 2.32
CA ILE A 78 4.50 -9.69 0.87
C ILE A 78 3.19 -10.44 0.58
N ASN A 79 2.92 -11.53 1.30
CA ASN A 79 1.72 -12.33 1.08
C ASN A 79 0.44 -11.57 1.46
N SER A 80 0.46 -10.82 2.57
CA SER A 80 -0.70 -10.05 3.03
C SER A 80 -1.08 -8.95 2.05
N LEU A 81 -0.08 -8.19 1.58
CA LEU A 81 -0.26 -7.08 0.65
C LEU A 81 -0.80 -7.58 -0.70
N MET A 82 -0.28 -8.71 -1.21
CA MET A 82 -0.75 -9.33 -2.45
C MET A 82 -2.16 -9.93 -2.34
N ALA A 83 -2.53 -10.48 -1.17
CA ALA A 83 -3.85 -11.10 -0.96
C ALA A 83 -4.99 -10.10 -0.71
N TYR A 84 -4.66 -8.82 -0.53
CA TYR A 84 -5.61 -7.77 -0.22
C TYR A 84 -5.88 -6.85 -1.41
N THR A 85 -7.02 -7.08 -2.07
CA THR A 85 -7.60 -6.13 -3.03
C THR A 85 -8.63 -5.24 -2.35
N PHE A 86 -8.64 -3.96 -2.70
CA PHE A 86 -9.59 -2.96 -2.22
C PHE A 86 -9.98 -1.98 -3.33
N LYS A 87 -11.09 -1.26 -3.12
CA LYS A 87 -11.47 -0.14 -3.98
C LYS A 87 -10.75 1.11 -3.52
N LEU A 88 -10.06 1.80 -4.42
CA LEU A 88 -9.29 3.00 -4.12
C LEU A 88 -10.18 4.14 -3.60
N SER A 89 -11.36 4.33 -4.21
CA SER A 89 -12.37 5.31 -3.79
C SER A 89 -12.82 5.18 -2.33
N ARG A 90 -12.72 3.98 -1.73
CA ARG A 90 -13.04 3.77 -0.31
C ARG A 90 -12.14 4.57 0.63
N PHE A 91 -10.92 4.86 0.18
CA PHE A 91 -9.86 5.44 0.97
C PHE A 91 -9.54 6.88 0.58
N THR A 92 -9.72 7.21 -0.69
CA THR A 92 -9.41 8.55 -1.21
C THR A 92 -10.62 9.47 -1.27
N GLY A 93 -11.83 8.96 -1.03
CA GLY A 93 -13.08 9.73 -1.12
C GLY A 93 -13.43 10.23 -2.54
N GLY A 94 -12.65 9.84 -3.55
CA GLY A 94 -12.80 10.29 -4.93
C GLY A 94 -13.62 9.34 -5.81
N GLU A 95 -13.90 9.78 -7.04
CA GLU A 95 -14.69 9.05 -8.06
C GLU A 95 -13.92 7.91 -8.75
N VAL A 96 -12.66 7.68 -8.37
CA VAL A 96 -11.79 6.68 -9.00
C VAL A 96 -12.21 5.26 -8.59
N GLU A 97 -12.98 4.59 -9.45
CA GLU A 97 -13.38 3.19 -9.28
C GLU A 97 -12.29 2.20 -9.69
N ALA A 98 -11.09 2.33 -9.11
CA ALA A 98 -9.99 1.40 -9.31
C ALA A 98 -10.02 0.27 -8.26
N SER A 99 -9.98 -0.98 -8.71
CA SER A 99 -9.58 -2.10 -7.85
C SER A 99 -8.05 -2.11 -7.73
N SER A 100 -7.55 -2.03 -6.51
CA SER A 100 -6.15 -1.83 -6.17
C SER A 100 -5.69 -2.92 -5.20
N HIS A 101 -4.40 -3.24 -5.25
CA HIS A 101 -3.69 -4.00 -4.23
C HIS A 101 -2.34 -3.33 -4.01
N VAL A 102 -1.72 -3.57 -2.85
CA VAL A 102 -0.37 -3.06 -2.59
C VAL A 102 0.65 -4.04 -3.16
N LYS A 103 1.53 -3.54 -4.02
CA LYS A 103 2.64 -4.30 -4.60
C LYS A 103 3.96 -3.81 -4.01
N VAL A 104 4.78 -4.75 -3.54
CA VAL A 104 6.20 -4.47 -3.22
C VAL A 104 6.96 -4.38 -4.55
N ILE A 105 7.62 -3.25 -4.79
CA ILE A 105 8.37 -2.99 -6.02
C ILE A 105 9.88 -3.05 -5.82
N GLU A 106 10.35 -2.86 -4.59
CA GLU A 106 11.77 -2.91 -4.24
C GLU A 106 11.90 -3.30 -2.75
N ILE A 107 12.98 -4.02 -2.44
CA ILE A 107 13.36 -4.40 -1.08
C ILE A 107 14.77 -3.88 -0.83
N LEU A 108 14.93 -3.05 0.19
CA LEU A 108 16.20 -2.52 0.64
C LEU A 108 16.57 -3.22 1.95
N LEU A 109 17.66 -4.00 1.90
CA LEU A 109 18.29 -4.57 3.07
C LEU A 109 19.19 -3.48 3.66
N ASP A 110 18.95 -3.11 4.92
CA ASP A 110 19.84 -2.21 5.67
C ASP A 110 21.24 -2.84 5.81
#